data_AF-A0A0B7IY62-F1
#
_entry.id   AF-A0A0B7IY62-F1
#
_cell.length_a   1.000
_cell.length_b   1.000
_cell.length_c   1.000
_cell.angle_alpha   90.00
_cell.angle_beta   90.00
_cell.angle_gamma   90.00
#
_symmetry.space_group_name_H-M   'P 1'
#
loop_
_entity.id
_entity.type
_entity.pdbx_description
1 polymer ?
#
loop_
_entity_poly.entity_id
_entity_poly.type
_entity_poly.pdbx_seq_one_letter_code
_entity_poly.pdbx_strand_id
1 'polypeptide(L)'
;MILLLWKFYPVTLIIVTKLSSIGCYAVGISGKDANLLQAKKSKLSHRKIVNHDVINIGFLSEPIMIHPEILLNFEDNNIIPVIAPFASDDQEKTHLLNVNLTVATIASALSAEI
;
A
#
# COMPACT_ATOMS: atom_id res chain seq x y z
N MET A 1 -23.89 -25.58 -5.80
CA MET A 1 -22.99 -24.59 -6.42
C MET A 1 -23.12 -23.28 -5.64
N ILE A 2 -22.24 -23.04 -4.67
CA ILE A 2 -22.09 -21.74 -4.01
C ILE A 2 -20.58 -21.54 -3.87
N LEU A 3 -20.01 -20.79 -4.80
CA LEU A 3 -18.64 -20.32 -4.76
C LEU A 3 -18.64 -19.06 -3.90
N LEU A 4 -18.38 -19.19 -2.60
CA LEU A 4 -18.18 -18.04 -1.72
C LEU A 4 -16.83 -17.41 -2.07
N LEU A 5 -16.94 -16.36 -2.88
CA LEU A 5 -15.93 -15.43 -3.37
C LEU A 5 -14.67 -15.33 -2.49
N TRP A 6 -13.66 -16.14 -2.84
CA TRP A 6 -12.23 -15.89 -2.65
C TRP A 6 -11.76 -14.65 -3.45
N LYS A 7 -12.42 -13.50 -3.29
CA LYS A 7 -12.08 -12.25 -4.00
C LYS A 7 -11.06 -11.38 -3.25
N PHE A 8 -10.16 -11.97 -2.49
CA PHE A 8 -8.91 -11.33 -2.11
C PHE A 8 -7.90 -12.46 -1.91
N TYR A 9 -7.37 -12.99 -3.02
CA TYR A 9 -6.15 -13.78 -2.92
C TYR A 9 -5.10 -12.85 -2.30
N PRO A 10 -4.61 -13.12 -1.08
CA PRO A 10 -3.78 -12.15 -0.37
C PRO A 10 -2.39 -12.14 -1.02
N VAL A 11 -2.23 -11.33 -2.07
CA VAL A 11 -1.02 -11.24 -2.91
C VAL A 11 0.22 -11.04 -2.03
N THR A 12 0.11 -10.22 -0.98
CA THR A 12 1.13 -10.04 0.05
C THR A 12 1.59 -11.37 0.66
N LEU A 13 0.66 -12.25 1.05
CA LEU A 13 1.00 -13.53 1.66
C LEU A 13 1.66 -14.50 0.67
N ILE A 14 1.29 -14.45 -0.63
CA ILE A 14 1.99 -15.24 -1.66
C ILE A 14 3.45 -14.79 -1.76
N ILE A 15 3.69 -13.48 -1.81
CA ILE A 15 5.04 -12.92 -1.92
C ILE A 15 5.87 -13.28 -0.69
N VAL A 16 5.29 -13.09 0.52
CA VAL A 16 5.93 -13.49 1.79
C VAL A 16 6.29 -14.97 1.76
N THR A 17 5.36 -15.85 1.38
CA THR A 17 5.61 -17.30 1.31
C THR A 17 6.78 -17.63 0.37
N LYS A 18 6.86 -16.97 -0.79
CA LYS A 18 7.96 -17.16 -1.74
C LYS A 18 9.30 -16.69 -1.17
N LEU A 19 9.34 -15.50 -0.57
CA LEU A 19 10.56 -14.96 0.06
C LEU A 19 11.03 -15.86 1.22
N SER A 20 10.12 -16.29 2.08
CA SER A 20 10.43 -17.21 3.16
C SER A 20 10.91 -18.56 2.65
N SER A 21 10.38 -19.07 1.54
CA SER A 21 10.82 -20.35 0.96
C SER A 21 12.26 -20.34 0.45
N ILE A 22 12.85 -19.17 0.20
CA ILE A 22 14.25 -19.00 -0.22
C ILE A 22 15.16 -18.53 0.92
N GLY A 23 14.68 -18.58 2.17
CA GLY A 23 15.46 -18.27 3.37
C GLY A 23 15.44 -16.81 3.81
N CYS A 24 14.62 -15.95 3.19
CA CYS A 24 14.47 -14.57 3.64
C CYS A 24 13.52 -14.47 4.85
N TYR A 25 13.84 -13.62 5.82
CA TYR A 25 12.87 -13.19 6.83
C TYR A 25 11.93 -12.16 6.19
N ALA A 26 10.68 -12.53 5.92
CA ALA A 26 9.71 -11.65 5.27
C ALA A 26 8.44 -11.52 6.10
N VAL A 27 7.84 -10.33 6.09
CA VAL A 27 6.60 -10.04 6.83
C VAL A 27 5.61 -9.31 5.93
N GLY A 28 4.35 -9.72 5.96
CA GLY A 28 3.27 -9.04 5.25
C GLY A 28 2.65 -7.99 6.15
N ILE A 29 2.69 -6.72 5.73
CA ILE A 29 2.08 -5.59 6.43
C ILE A 29 1.25 -4.76 5.46
N SER A 30 0.52 -3.78 5.99
CA SER A 30 -0.19 -2.74 5.27
C SER A 30 0.21 -1.37 5.82
N GLY A 31 -0.22 -0.30 5.16
CA GLY A 31 -0.08 1.06 5.68
C GLY A 31 -0.76 1.29 7.03
N LYS A 32 -1.70 0.43 7.46
CA LYS A 32 -2.32 0.57 8.79
C LYS A 32 -1.46 0.04 9.92
N ASP A 33 -0.62 -0.95 9.63
CA ASP A 33 0.14 -1.64 10.66
C ASP A 33 1.14 -0.66 11.27
N ALA A 34 1.04 -0.47 12.59
CA ALA A 34 1.76 0.55 13.33
C ALA A 34 1.58 1.99 12.77
N ASN A 35 0.46 2.27 12.10
CA ASN A 35 0.19 3.55 11.42
C ASN A 35 1.24 3.91 10.35
N LEU A 36 1.86 2.92 9.71
CA LEU A 36 2.92 3.12 8.71
C LEU A 36 2.60 4.20 7.66
N LEU A 37 1.36 4.27 7.17
CA LEU A 37 0.87 5.26 6.22
C LEU A 37 -0.49 5.80 6.67
N GLN A 38 -0.70 7.11 6.46
CA GLN A 38 -2.00 7.75 6.63
C GLN A 38 -2.63 8.07 5.26
N ALA A 39 -3.87 7.66 5.06
CA ALA A 39 -4.65 7.98 3.88
C ALA A 39 -5.32 9.35 4.03
N LYS A 40 -5.43 10.07 2.92
CA LYS A 40 -6.39 11.17 2.76
C LYS A 40 -7.22 10.91 1.53
N LYS A 41 -8.54 11.04 1.67
CA LYS A 41 -9.44 11.00 0.53
C LYS A 41 -9.08 12.14 -0.42
N SER A 42 -8.69 11.81 -1.66
CA SER A 42 -8.36 12.84 -2.64
C SER A 42 -9.61 13.70 -2.89
N LYS A 43 -9.47 15.03 -2.71
CA LYS A 43 -10.53 16.00 -3.05
C LYS A 43 -10.67 16.17 -4.56
N LEU A 44 -9.67 15.71 -5.31
CA LEU A 44 -9.61 15.81 -6.77
C LEU A 44 -10.24 14.55 -7.37
N SER A 45 -11.53 14.62 -7.68
CA SER A 45 -12.12 13.75 -8.71
C SER A 45 -11.41 14.08 -10.02
N HIS A 46 -10.33 13.38 -10.35
CA HIS A 46 -9.69 13.52 -11.65
C HIS A 46 -10.65 12.96 -12.70
N ARG A 47 -11.49 13.80 -13.31
CA ARG A 47 -12.17 13.42 -14.56
C ARG A 47 -11.12 13.50 -15.66
N LYS A 48 -10.58 12.37 -16.07
CA LYS A 48 -9.74 12.32 -17.27
C LYS A 48 -10.66 12.05 -18.46
N ILE A 49 -10.77 13.03 -19.35
CA ILE A 49 -11.40 12.82 -20.66
C ILE A 49 -10.34 12.16 -21.53
N VAL A 50 -10.58 10.91 -21.91
CA VAL A 50 -9.77 10.21 -22.90
C VAL A 50 -10.72 9.82 -24.02
N ASN A 51 -10.49 10.34 -25.23
CA ASN A 51 -11.28 10.03 -26.42
C ASN A 51 -12.81 10.24 -26.28
N HIS A 52 -13.24 11.39 -25.75
CA HIS A 52 -14.65 11.74 -25.50
C HIS A 52 -15.40 10.88 -24.47
N ASP A 53 -14.76 9.84 -23.92
CA ASP A 53 -15.28 9.09 -22.79
C ASP A 53 -14.75 9.66 -21.47
N VAL A 54 -15.68 9.96 -20.56
CA VAL A 54 -15.34 10.34 -19.19
C VAL A 54 -15.00 9.06 -18.42
N ILE A 55 -13.71 8.75 -18.31
CA ILE A 55 -13.27 7.64 -17.46
C ILE A 55 -13.30 8.13 -16.02
N ASN A 56 -14.20 7.54 -15.23
CA ASN A 56 -14.26 7.76 -13.79
C ASN A 56 -13.16 6.91 -13.13
N ILE A 57 -11.92 7.40 -13.17
CA ILE A 57 -10.83 6.92 -12.31
C ILE A 57 -11.29 7.21 -10.88
N GLY A 58 -11.83 6.19 -10.22
CA GLY A 58 -12.42 6.31 -8.89
C GLY A 58 -11.50 7.00 -7.89
N PHE A 59 -12.08 7.39 -6.75
CA PHE A 59 -11.39 8.06 -5.64
C PHE A 59 -10.21 7.21 -5.12
N LEU A 60 -9.02 7.37 -5.72
CA LEU A 60 -7.79 6.85 -5.16
C LEU A 60 -7.40 7.78 -4.02
N SER A 61 -7.34 7.23 -2.81
CA SER A 61 -6.83 7.99 -1.67
C SER A 61 -5.31 8.12 -1.80
N GLU A 62 -4.79 9.23 -1.28
CA GLU A 62 -3.38 9.58 -1.36
C GLU A 62 -2.72 9.34 -0.01
N PRO A 63 -1.47 8.84 0.01
CA PRO A 63 -0.66 8.79 1.23
C PRO A 63 -0.25 10.23 1.60
N ILE A 64 -0.62 10.70 2.79
CA ILE A 64 -0.26 12.05 3.25
C ILE A 64 0.81 12.06 4.33
N MET A 65 1.10 10.91 4.91
CA MET A 65 2.08 10.74 5.97
C MET A 65 2.63 9.32 5.90
N ILE A 66 3.90 9.18 6.27
CA ILE A 66 4.58 7.91 6.49
C ILE A 66 5.38 7.98 7.79
N HIS A 67 5.43 6.87 8.51
CA HIS A 67 6.29 6.61 9.66
C HIS A 67 7.47 5.72 9.23
N PRO A 68 8.54 6.30 8.63
CA PRO A 68 9.63 5.53 8.01
C PRO A 68 10.43 4.70 9.01
N GLU A 69 10.45 5.08 10.29
CA GLU A 69 11.15 4.38 11.36
C GLU A 69 10.73 2.91 11.48
N ILE A 70 9.49 2.57 11.12
CA ILE A 70 9.00 1.19 11.11
C ILE A 70 9.74 0.37 10.05
N LEU A 71 9.97 0.94 8.87
CA LEU A 71 10.66 0.26 7.77
C LEU A 71 12.17 0.19 8.04
N LEU A 72 12.74 1.25 8.62
CA LEU A 72 14.15 1.26 9.05
C LEU A 72 14.42 0.17 10.11
N ASN A 73 13.50 -0.02 11.06
CA ASN A 73 13.63 -1.10 12.04
C ASN A 73 13.60 -2.50 11.39
N PHE A 74 12.81 -2.70 10.33
CA PHE A 74 12.84 -3.97 9.59
C PHE A 74 14.16 -4.16 8.85
N GLU A 75 14.67 -3.10 8.21
CA GLU A 75 15.97 -3.10 7.54
C GLU A 75 17.12 -3.45 8.51
N ASP A 76 17.18 -2.79 9.67
CA ASP A 76 18.18 -3.03 10.72
C ASP A 76 18.19 -4.50 11.22
N ASN A 77 17.06 -5.19 11.09
CA ASN A 77 16.89 -6.58 11.51
C ASN A 77 16.93 -7.59 10.35
N ASN A 78 17.30 -7.16 9.13
CA ASN A 78 17.31 -7.98 7.91
C ASN A 78 15.94 -8.64 7.62
N ILE A 79 14.85 -7.94 7.91
CA ILE A 79 13.48 -8.34 7.61
C ILE A 79 13.01 -7.60 6.36
N ILE A 80 12.42 -8.33 5.41
CA ILE A 80 11.86 -7.79 4.18
C ILE A 80 10.36 -7.51 4.39
N PRO A 81 9.94 -6.23 4.51
CA PRO A 81 8.52 -5.90 4.57
C PRO A 81 7.87 -6.01 3.19
N VAL A 82 6.76 -6.72 3.09
CA VAL A 82 5.88 -6.77 1.92
C VAL A 82 4.64 -5.97 2.23
N ILE A 83 4.51 -4.78 1.64
CA ILE A 83 3.51 -3.78 2.04
C ILE A 83 2.30 -3.82 1.10
N ALA A 84 1.12 -4.06 1.67
CA ALA A 84 -0.16 -3.88 0.99
C ALA A 84 -0.56 -2.39 0.98
N PRO A 85 -1.10 -1.86 -0.13
CA PRO A 85 -1.37 -0.42 -0.30
C PRO A 85 -2.68 0.02 0.37
N PHE A 86 -2.92 -0.39 1.62
CA PHE A 86 -4.09 0.00 2.40
C PHE A 86 -3.67 0.83 3.61
N ALA A 87 -4.38 1.92 3.86
CA ALA A 87 -4.16 2.78 5.02
C ALA A 87 -5.48 3.29 5.60
N SER A 88 -5.46 3.75 6.85
CA SER A 88 -6.60 4.42 7.50
C SER A 88 -6.56 5.92 7.21
N ASP A 89 -7.73 6.55 7.08
CA ASP A 89 -7.85 8.02 7.15
C ASP A 89 -8.04 8.50 8.60
N ASP A 90 -8.23 9.80 8.78
CA ASP A 90 -8.43 10.46 10.08
C ASP A 90 -9.73 10.04 10.80
N GLN A 91 -10.59 9.27 10.12
CA GLN A 91 -11.82 8.70 10.65
C GLN A 91 -11.72 7.17 10.80
N GLU A 92 -10.51 6.61 10.80
CA GLU A 92 -10.24 5.17 10.86
C GLU A 92 -10.83 4.36 9.71
N LYS A 93 -11.18 5.02 8.60
CA LYS A 93 -11.71 4.34 7.43
C LYS A 93 -10.58 3.81 6.57
N THR A 94 -10.73 2.59 6.11
CA THR A 94 -9.77 1.95 5.21
C THR A 94 -9.88 2.45 3.78
N HIS A 95 -8.75 2.79 3.18
CA HIS A 95 -8.66 3.16 1.77
C HIS A 95 -7.58 2.37 1.04
N LEU A 96 -7.84 2.07 -0.23
CA LEU A 96 -6.82 1.66 -1.17
C LEU A 96 -6.08 2.91 -1.64
N LEU A 97 -4.76 2.93 -1.47
CA LEU A 97 -3.91 4.04 -1.87
C LEU A 97 -3.52 3.97 -3.34
N ASN A 98 -3.23 5.13 -3.92
CA ASN A 98 -2.51 5.20 -5.18
C ASN A 98 -1.10 4.60 -5.03
N VAL A 99 -0.85 3.46 -5.68
CA VAL A 99 0.41 2.70 -5.53
C VAL A 99 1.63 3.51 -5.96
N ASN A 100 1.56 4.24 -7.08
CA ASN A 100 2.70 5.00 -7.59
C ASN A 100 3.08 6.14 -6.63
N LEU A 101 2.07 6.86 -6.12
CA LEU A 101 2.31 7.89 -5.11
C LEU A 101 2.83 7.26 -3.81
N THR A 102 2.31 6.10 -3.41
CA THR A 102 2.75 5.39 -2.20
C THR A 102 4.21 5.00 -2.28
N VAL A 103 4.65 4.41 -3.40
CA VAL A 103 6.07 4.05 -3.60
C VAL A 103 6.94 5.30 -3.57
N ALA A 104 6.56 6.38 -4.25
CA ALA A 104 7.31 7.64 -4.26
C ALA A 104 7.40 8.26 -2.85
N THR A 105 6.32 8.24 -2.08
CA THR A 105 6.29 8.72 -0.69
C THR A 105 7.20 7.89 0.21
N ILE A 106 7.15 6.55 0.10
CA ILE A 106 8.03 5.66 0.87
C ILE A 106 9.50 5.91 0.52
N ALA A 107 9.84 5.89 -0.76
CA ALA A 107 11.23 6.06 -1.19
C ALA A 107 11.79 7.43 -0.80
N SER A 108 11.00 8.50 -0.99
CA SER A 108 11.38 9.85 -0.56
C SER A 108 11.60 9.95 0.94
N ALA A 109 10.84 9.21 1.77
CA ALA A 109 11.00 9.24 3.22
C ALA A 109 12.20 8.41 3.71
N LEU A 110 12.55 7.35 2.98
CA LEU A 110 13.72 6.51 3.28
C LEU A 110 15.02 7.07 2.68
N SER A 111 14.97 8.18 1.94
CA SER A 111 16.08 8.65 1.08
C SER A 111 16.57 7.56 0.11
N ALA A 112 15.70 6.62 -0.26
CA ALA A 112 16.01 5.53 -1.17
C ALA A 112 15.91 6.00 -2.62
N GLU A 113 16.83 5.57 -3.48
CA GLU A 113 16.71 5.76 -4.93
C GLU A 113 15.50 4.98 -5.48
N ILE A 114 14.75 5.59 -6.40
CA ILE A 114 13.51 5.05 -7.02
C ILE A 114 13.82 4.41 -8.37
#